data_AF-A0A523WHU5-F1
#
_entry.id   AF-A0A523WHU5-F1
#
_cell.length_a   1.000
_cell.length_b   1.000
_cell.length_c   1.000
_cell.angle_alpha   90.00
_cell.angle_beta   90.00
_cell.angle_gamma   90.00
#
_symmetry.space_group_name_H-M   'P 1'
#
loop_
_entity.id
_entity.type
_entity.pdbx_description
1 polymer ?
#
loop_
_entity_poly.entity_id
_entity_poly.type
_entity_poly.pdbx_seq_one_letter_code
_entity_poly.pdbx_strand_id
1 'polypeptide(L)'
;YDYTLPGDPQPLVCLACHHPHRADYSGQLRLPAGVGETGLCEQCHMRDCELPDTISYETPRHIQYSMLTGIGGHEYDTTYESSQHTTLFELETCLGCHFYRAEDDTASSHTFQPRLAACAAVGCHSGAADFNIDSKQDSINTWLNSLHSELDAYADVTDTTGDFWYARFNYDFVKNDGSKGIHNYKYAKKLLLDAIEDFEP
;
A
#
# COMPACT_ATOMS: atom_id res chain seq x y z
N TYR A 1 29.90 19.47 -12.99
CA TYR A 1 29.48 18.50 -11.95
C TYR A 1 28.73 19.30 -10.93
N ASP A 2 27.41 19.17 -10.95
CA ASP A 2 26.52 19.94 -10.10
C ASP A 2 26.67 19.40 -8.66
N TYR A 3 27.07 20.27 -7.75
CA TYR A 3 27.28 19.95 -6.35
C TYR A 3 25.94 20.14 -5.64
N THR A 4 25.18 19.05 -5.47
CA THR A 4 24.08 19.05 -4.49
C THR A 4 24.68 19.25 -3.09
N LEU A 5 24.12 20.20 -2.35
CA LEU A 5 24.58 20.55 -1.01
C LEU A 5 24.37 19.38 -0.03
N PRO A 6 25.17 19.26 1.03
CA PRO A 6 24.93 18.26 2.08
C PRO A 6 23.57 18.55 2.73
N GLY A 7 22.60 17.65 2.54
CA GLY A 7 21.27 17.75 3.13
C GLY A 7 20.10 17.61 2.14
N ASP A 8 20.35 17.74 0.83
CA ASP A 8 19.29 17.51 -0.15
C ASP A 8 19.09 16.00 -0.39
N PRO A 9 17.86 15.49 -0.24
CA PRO A 9 17.56 14.10 -0.55
C PRO A 9 17.90 13.84 -2.02
N GLN A 10 18.80 12.89 -2.23
CA GLN A 10 19.22 12.51 -3.57
C GLN A 10 18.08 11.73 -4.24
N PRO A 11 17.85 11.93 -5.55
CA PRO A 11 16.90 11.11 -6.28
C PRO A 11 17.27 9.62 -6.17
N LEU A 12 16.26 8.75 -6.15
CA LEU A 12 16.49 7.31 -6.23
C LEU A 12 17.16 6.97 -7.56
N VAL A 13 18.37 6.42 -7.47
CA VAL A 13 19.18 5.99 -8.61
C VAL A 13 19.41 4.48 -8.57
N CYS A 14 19.97 3.91 -9.64
CA CYS A 14 20.20 2.46 -9.76
C CYS A 14 20.92 1.87 -8.53
N LEU A 15 21.88 2.61 -7.97
CA LEU A 15 22.67 2.19 -6.81
C LEU A 15 21.88 2.16 -5.49
N ALA A 16 20.67 2.72 -5.43
CA ALA A 16 19.79 2.57 -4.27
C ALA A 16 19.27 1.14 -4.14
N CYS A 17 18.99 0.48 -5.28
CA CYS A 17 18.46 -0.88 -5.32
C CYS A 17 19.54 -1.92 -5.63
N HIS A 18 20.55 -1.57 -6.43
CA HIS A 18 21.55 -2.50 -6.93
C HIS A 18 22.93 -2.32 -6.28
N HIS A 19 23.62 -3.44 -6.06
CA HIS A 19 25.00 -3.47 -5.60
C HIS A 19 25.95 -3.66 -6.80
N PRO A 20 26.82 -2.69 -7.14
CA PRO A 20 27.61 -2.74 -8.38
C PRO A 20 28.72 -3.81 -8.35
N HIS A 21 29.11 -4.27 -7.16
CA HIS A 21 30.23 -5.20 -6.97
C HIS A 21 29.86 -6.51 -6.25
N ARG A 22 28.56 -6.75 -6.01
CA ARG A 22 28.07 -7.96 -5.35
C ARG A 22 26.78 -8.41 -6.02
N ALA A 23 26.53 -9.71 -5.97
CA ALA A 23 25.32 -10.34 -6.51
C ALA A 23 24.71 -11.22 -5.40
N ASP A 24 24.51 -10.60 -4.23
CA ASP A 24 23.99 -11.27 -3.04
C ASP A 24 22.54 -11.76 -3.28
N TYR A 25 21.80 -11.04 -4.14
CA TYR A 25 20.45 -11.38 -4.60
C TYR A 25 20.35 -11.30 -6.13
N SER A 26 19.33 -11.95 -6.69
CA SER A 26 19.02 -11.95 -8.13
C SER A 26 18.99 -10.51 -8.68
N GLY A 27 19.53 -10.31 -9.89
CA GLY A 27 19.60 -8.97 -10.49
C GLY A 27 20.53 -7.98 -9.77
N GLN A 28 21.47 -8.46 -8.95
CA GLN A 28 22.37 -7.63 -8.13
C GLN A 28 21.62 -6.72 -7.15
N LEU A 29 20.44 -7.12 -6.68
CA LEU A 29 19.72 -6.34 -5.67
C LEU A 29 20.51 -6.29 -4.36
N ARG A 30 20.33 -5.21 -3.59
CA ARG A 30 20.96 -5.02 -2.27
C ARG A 30 20.25 -5.78 -1.16
N LEU A 31 18.96 -6.00 -1.31
CA LEU A 31 18.06 -6.69 -0.40
C LEU A 31 17.24 -7.73 -1.17
N PRO A 32 16.64 -8.72 -0.48
CA PRO A 32 15.76 -9.67 -1.13
C PRO A 32 14.54 -8.97 -1.76
N ALA A 33 14.06 -9.55 -2.85
CA ALA A 33 12.87 -9.09 -3.57
C ALA A 33 11.56 -9.52 -2.89
N GLY A 34 11.60 -10.59 -2.09
CA GLY A 34 10.44 -11.23 -1.45
C GLY A 34 10.61 -11.49 0.05
N VAL A 35 9.56 -12.07 0.65
CA VAL A 35 9.25 -12.04 2.10
C VAL A 35 10.01 -13.09 2.92
N GLY A 36 10.36 -12.69 4.14
CA GLY A 36 11.08 -13.47 5.15
C GLY A 36 11.96 -12.56 6.02
N GLU A 37 12.34 -11.41 5.46
CA GLU A 37 12.99 -10.25 6.06
C GLU A 37 12.38 -8.99 5.42
N THR A 38 12.64 -7.78 5.96
CA THR A 38 12.29 -6.51 5.30
C THR A 38 13.00 -6.45 3.94
N GLY A 39 12.28 -6.75 2.87
CA GLY A 39 12.76 -6.72 1.49
C GLY A 39 12.94 -5.32 0.93
N LEU A 40 13.33 -5.26 -0.34
CA LEU A 40 13.82 -4.04 -0.96
C LEU A 40 12.82 -2.88 -0.93
N CYS A 41 11.53 -3.15 -1.18
CA CYS A 41 10.52 -2.13 -1.41
C CYS A 41 9.97 -1.58 -0.09
N GLU A 42 9.72 -2.47 0.85
CA GLU A 42 9.18 -2.20 2.17
C GLU A 42 10.14 -1.44 3.07
N GLN A 43 11.44 -1.35 2.75
CA GLN A 43 12.34 -0.39 3.43
C GLN A 43 11.85 1.05 3.36
N CYS A 44 11.13 1.41 2.30
CA CYS A 44 10.61 2.76 2.08
C CYS A 44 9.08 2.78 2.06
N HIS A 45 8.45 1.72 1.57
CA HIS A 45 7.00 1.57 1.45
C HIS A 45 6.39 0.82 2.64
N MET A 46 6.85 1.12 3.85
CA MET A 46 6.25 0.65 5.11
C MET A 46 5.72 1.81 5.95
N ARG A 47 4.73 1.52 6.80
CA ARG A 47 4.17 2.50 7.74
C ARG A 47 5.27 3.10 8.62
N ASP A 48 5.36 4.43 8.58
CA ASP A 48 6.26 5.24 9.41
C ASP A 48 5.50 6.09 10.46
N CYS A 49 4.23 5.80 10.70
CA CYS A 49 3.39 6.55 11.63
C CYS A 49 2.76 5.66 12.70
N GLU A 50 2.52 6.22 13.88
CA GLU A 50 1.75 5.59 14.95
C GLU A 50 0.24 5.72 14.70
N LEU A 51 -0.56 4.92 15.40
CA LEU A 51 -2.01 5.14 15.43
C LEU A 51 -2.29 6.49 16.11
N PRO A 52 -3.33 7.22 15.71
CA PRO A 52 -3.62 8.52 16.28
C PRO A 52 -3.99 8.36 17.76
N ASP A 53 -3.68 9.36 18.56
CA ASP A 53 -4.24 9.55 19.88
C ASP A 53 -5.10 10.84 19.89
N THR A 54 -5.70 11.16 21.04
CA THR A 54 -6.55 12.37 21.17
C THR A 54 -5.78 13.69 21.09
N ILE A 55 -4.45 13.66 20.93
CA ILE A 55 -3.55 14.82 21.03
C ILE A 55 -2.75 15.03 19.74
N SER A 56 -2.50 13.98 18.95
CA SER A 56 -1.66 13.99 17.76
C SER A 56 -2.22 13.07 16.67
N TYR A 57 -2.50 13.68 15.53
CA TYR A 57 -2.85 12.99 14.29
C TYR A 57 -1.76 13.21 13.25
N GLU A 58 -1.18 12.12 12.75
CA GLU A 58 -0.30 12.11 11.58
C GLU A 58 -0.96 11.35 10.44
N THR A 59 -1.02 11.97 9.26
CA THR A 59 -1.57 11.32 8.06
C THR A 59 -0.70 10.12 7.67
N PRO A 60 -1.27 8.90 7.57
CA PRO A 60 -0.51 7.72 7.15
C PRO A 60 0.09 7.88 5.76
N ARG A 61 1.39 7.61 5.61
CA ARG A 61 2.12 7.67 4.33
C ARG A 61 2.96 6.43 4.13
N HIS A 62 3.22 6.11 2.86
CA HIS A 62 4.09 4.99 2.46
C HIS A 62 3.65 3.63 3.04
N ILE A 63 2.34 3.41 3.19
CA ILE A 63 1.79 2.29 3.94
C ILE A 63 1.57 1.00 3.12
N GLN A 64 2.11 0.92 1.89
CA GLN A 64 1.76 -0.15 0.95
C GLN A 64 2.07 -1.55 1.50
N TYR A 65 3.23 -1.74 2.14
CA TYR A 65 3.58 -3.01 2.77
C TYR A 65 2.64 -3.33 3.95
N SER A 66 2.28 -2.33 4.75
CA SER A 66 1.38 -2.50 5.89
C SER A 66 -0.03 -2.89 5.43
N MET A 67 -0.55 -2.24 4.38
CA MET A 67 -1.81 -2.65 3.75
C MET A 67 -1.71 -4.08 3.20
N LEU A 68 -0.66 -4.38 2.41
CA LEU A 68 -0.45 -5.70 1.83
C LEU A 68 -0.36 -6.79 2.90
N THR A 69 0.25 -6.53 4.05
CA THR A 69 0.37 -7.52 5.13
C THR A 69 -0.81 -7.52 6.10
N GLY A 70 -1.76 -6.59 5.93
CA GLY A 70 -2.95 -6.49 6.78
C GLY A 70 -2.63 -6.04 8.19
N ILE A 71 -1.70 -5.08 8.33
CA ILE A 71 -1.31 -4.50 9.61
C ILE A 71 -1.34 -2.98 9.56
N GLY A 72 -1.43 -2.36 10.73
CA GLY A 72 -1.14 -0.95 10.92
C GLY A 72 -2.31 0.01 10.69
N GLY A 73 -3.45 -0.49 10.19
CA GLY A 73 -4.74 0.18 10.31
C GLY A 73 -5.23 0.19 11.76
N HIS A 74 -6.21 1.03 12.08
CA HIS A 74 -6.93 0.92 13.34
C HIS A 74 -7.96 -0.21 13.22
N GLU A 75 -7.81 -1.24 14.04
CA GLU A 75 -8.71 -2.37 14.10
C GLU A 75 -9.66 -2.22 15.28
N TYR A 76 -10.97 -2.27 15.00
CA TYR A 76 -12.03 -2.26 16.00
C TYR A 76 -12.14 -3.65 16.66
N ASP A 77 -13.04 -3.84 17.63
CA ASP A 77 -13.25 -5.12 18.35
C ASP A 77 -13.97 -6.17 17.47
N THR A 78 -13.38 -6.44 16.31
CA THR A 78 -13.87 -7.35 15.28
C THR A 78 -12.69 -8.13 14.68
N THR A 79 -12.97 -9.11 13.82
CA THR A 79 -11.93 -9.92 13.18
C THR A 79 -11.56 -9.36 11.81
N TYR A 80 -10.25 -9.21 11.59
CA TYR A 80 -9.66 -8.79 10.32
C TYR A 80 -9.06 -9.98 9.59
N GLU A 81 -9.32 -10.05 8.28
CA GLU A 81 -8.77 -11.06 7.40
C GLU A 81 -8.02 -10.43 6.24
N SER A 82 -7.00 -11.14 5.76
CA SER A 82 -6.23 -10.76 4.58
C SER A 82 -6.70 -11.49 3.31
N SER A 83 -6.65 -10.80 2.17
CA SER A 83 -6.91 -11.36 0.83
C SER A 83 -5.79 -12.29 0.37
N GLN A 84 -6.04 -13.09 -0.68
CA GLN A 84 -5.03 -14.01 -1.20
C GLN A 84 -3.75 -13.34 -1.73
N HIS A 85 -3.82 -12.07 -2.13
CA HIS A 85 -2.64 -11.31 -2.59
C HIS A 85 -1.54 -11.22 -1.53
N THR A 86 -1.88 -11.31 -0.24
CA THR A 86 -0.89 -11.29 0.84
C THR A 86 -0.02 -12.55 0.89
N THR A 87 -0.45 -13.62 0.20
CA THR A 87 0.24 -14.92 0.17
C THR A 87 1.01 -15.17 -1.13
N LEU A 88 1.02 -14.19 -2.06
CA LEU A 88 1.71 -14.28 -3.35
C LEU A 88 3.24 -14.11 -3.21
N PHE A 89 3.83 -14.67 -2.17
CA PHE A 89 5.26 -14.57 -1.86
C PHE A 89 6.14 -15.20 -2.95
N GLU A 90 5.61 -16.18 -3.69
CA GLU A 90 6.28 -16.77 -4.85
C GLU A 90 6.48 -15.78 -6.01
N LEU A 91 5.81 -14.62 -5.98
CA LEU A 91 5.95 -13.57 -6.97
C LEU A 91 6.90 -12.44 -6.53
N GLU A 92 7.70 -12.62 -5.49
CA GLU A 92 8.55 -11.54 -4.99
C GLU A 92 7.72 -10.30 -4.56
N THR A 93 6.55 -10.54 -3.96
CA THR A 93 5.73 -9.52 -3.29
C THR A 93 5.35 -8.34 -4.20
N CYS A 94 6.04 -7.21 -4.05
CA CYS A 94 5.81 -5.98 -4.78
C CYS A 94 6.30 -6.11 -6.24
N LEU A 95 7.44 -6.78 -6.45
CA LEU A 95 8.07 -6.89 -7.78
C LEU A 95 7.24 -7.75 -8.73
N GLY A 96 6.50 -8.73 -8.20
CA GLY A 96 5.61 -9.58 -8.99
C GLY A 96 4.60 -8.83 -9.83
N CYS A 97 4.06 -7.73 -9.28
CA CYS A 97 3.11 -6.88 -9.97
C CYS A 97 3.77 -5.65 -10.60
N HIS A 98 4.62 -4.95 -9.83
CA HIS A 98 5.18 -3.64 -10.20
C HIS A 98 6.44 -3.72 -11.06
N PHE A 99 7.08 -4.87 -11.11
CA PHE A 99 8.31 -5.10 -11.88
C PHE A 99 8.13 -6.22 -12.90
N TYR A 100 6.88 -6.60 -13.23
CA TYR A 100 6.60 -7.69 -14.15
C TYR A 100 7.25 -7.47 -15.53
N ARG A 101 8.08 -8.44 -15.93
CA ARG A 101 8.79 -8.46 -17.22
C ARG A 101 8.09 -9.45 -18.16
N ALA A 102 7.51 -8.95 -19.24
CA ALA A 102 7.28 -9.78 -20.41
C ALA A 102 8.64 -10.05 -21.08
N GLU A 103 8.80 -11.20 -21.76
CA GLU A 103 10.11 -11.71 -22.23
C GLU A 103 10.93 -10.71 -23.07
N ASP A 104 10.29 -9.69 -23.67
CA ASP A 104 10.94 -8.73 -24.58
C ASP A 104 11.06 -7.29 -24.04
N ASP A 105 10.66 -7.01 -22.79
CA ASP A 105 10.57 -5.63 -22.29
C ASP A 105 11.31 -5.42 -20.96
N THR A 106 12.59 -5.10 -21.06
CA THR A 106 13.48 -4.88 -19.92
C THR A 106 13.50 -3.43 -19.43
N ALA A 107 13.12 -2.47 -20.27
CA ALA A 107 13.16 -1.04 -19.94
C ALA A 107 11.96 -0.62 -19.08
N SER A 108 10.82 -1.27 -19.25
CA SER A 108 9.58 -0.87 -18.57
C SER A 108 9.45 -1.34 -17.13
N SER A 109 10.18 -2.38 -16.70
CA SER A 109 10.04 -2.88 -15.33
C SER A 109 10.50 -1.85 -14.29
N HIS A 110 11.40 -0.93 -14.66
CA HIS A 110 11.83 0.20 -13.82
C HIS A 110 10.91 1.44 -13.91
N THR A 111 9.72 1.31 -14.50
CA THR A 111 8.65 2.31 -14.34
C THR A 111 7.87 2.11 -13.04
N PHE A 112 8.01 0.93 -12.43
CA PHE A 112 7.32 0.50 -11.21
C PHE A 112 5.77 0.53 -11.31
N GLN A 113 5.24 0.64 -12.53
CA GLN A 113 3.81 0.60 -12.76
C GLN A 113 3.34 -0.86 -12.78
N PRO A 114 2.27 -1.19 -12.05
CA PRO A 114 1.74 -2.55 -12.08
C PRO A 114 1.20 -2.88 -13.47
N ARG A 115 1.28 -4.16 -13.85
CA ARG A 115 0.84 -4.62 -15.17
C ARG A 115 -0.22 -5.70 -15.06
N LEU A 116 -1.31 -5.58 -15.81
CA LEU A 116 -2.37 -6.61 -15.86
C LEU A 116 -1.84 -7.98 -16.31
N ALA A 117 -0.83 -7.98 -17.18
CA ALA A 117 -0.17 -9.21 -17.62
C ALA A 117 0.44 -10.01 -16.45
N ALA A 118 0.85 -9.34 -15.36
CA ALA A 118 1.30 -10.01 -14.15
C ALA A 118 0.19 -10.86 -13.55
N CYS A 119 -1.02 -10.31 -13.41
CA CYS A 119 -2.17 -11.01 -12.84
C CYS A 119 -2.55 -12.27 -13.65
N ALA A 120 -2.40 -12.19 -14.98
CA ALA A 120 -2.64 -13.32 -15.87
C ALA A 120 -1.53 -14.38 -15.80
N ALA A 121 -0.26 -13.96 -15.70
CA ALA A 121 0.90 -14.85 -15.66
C ALA A 121 0.91 -15.78 -14.44
N VAL A 122 0.34 -15.33 -13.33
CA VAL A 122 0.18 -16.09 -12.08
C VAL A 122 -0.96 -17.10 -12.18
N GLY A 123 -1.83 -16.97 -13.19
CA GLY A 123 -2.95 -17.87 -13.43
C GLY A 123 -4.23 -17.58 -12.63
N CYS A 124 -4.23 -16.56 -11.76
CA CYS A 124 -5.43 -16.21 -10.97
C CYS A 124 -6.44 -15.38 -11.77
N HIS A 125 -5.98 -14.49 -12.64
CA HIS A 125 -6.83 -13.50 -13.33
C HIS A 125 -6.54 -13.44 -14.84
N SER A 126 -6.58 -14.60 -15.50
CA SER A 126 -6.24 -14.74 -16.93
C SER A 126 -7.14 -13.96 -17.91
N GLY A 127 -8.33 -13.52 -17.48
CA GLY A 127 -9.29 -12.77 -18.30
C GLY A 127 -9.50 -11.32 -17.86
N ALA A 128 -8.69 -10.79 -16.95
CA ALA A 128 -8.87 -9.41 -16.48
C ALA A 128 -8.60 -8.40 -17.60
N ALA A 129 -9.60 -7.55 -17.88
CA ALA A 129 -9.49 -6.45 -18.84
C ALA A 129 -8.87 -5.18 -18.22
N ASP A 130 -9.02 -5.03 -16.90
CA ASP A 130 -8.48 -3.95 -16.10
C ASP A 130 -8.24 -4.40 -14.65
N PHE A 131 -7.77 -3.49 -13.80
CA PHE A 131 -7.44 -3.76 -12.40
C PHE A 131 -8.68 -3.80 -11.49
N ASN A 132 -9.83 -3.36 -11.98
CA ASN A 132 -11.10 -3.34 -11.27
C ASN A 132 -11.85 -4.68 -11.47
N ILE A 133 -11.15 -5.76 -11.17
CA ILE A 133 -11.68 -7.12 -11.23
C ILE A 133 -12.87 -7.22 -10.28
N ASP A 134 -14.00 -7.74 -10.75
CA ASP A 134 -15.25 -7.90 -9.99
C ASP A 134 -15.70 -6.61 -9.26
N SER A 135 -15.45 -5.44 -9.85
CA SER A 135 -15.79 -4.13 -9.30
C SER A 135 -15.23 -3.87 -7.89
N LYS A 136 -14.09 -4.49 -7.55
CA LYS A 136 -13.50 -4.39 -6.21
C LYS A 136 -12.94 -2.99 -5.93
N GLN A 137 -12.28 -2.36 -6.91
CA GLN A 137 -11.79 -1.00 -6.74
C GLN A 137 -12.96 0.00 -6.65
N ASP A 138 -14.05 -0.22 -7.39
CA ASP A 138 -15.27 0.60 -7.28
C ASP A 138 -15.92 0.49 -5.90
N SER A 139 -15.94 -0.71 -5.32
CA SER A 139 -16.47 -0.94 -3.98
C SER A 139 -15.66 -0.17 -2.94
N ILE A 140 -14.33 -0.22 -3.01
CA ILE A 140 -13.44 0.54 -2.14
C ILE A 140 -13.64 2.05 -2.30
N ASN A 141 -13.73 2.56 -3.53
CA ASN A 141 -13.98 3.99 -3.76
C ASN A 141 -15.34 4.43 -3.20
N THR A 142 -16.35 3.56 -3.28
CA THR A 142 -17.68 3.84 -2.71
C THR A 142 -17.60 4.03 -1.20
N TRP A 143 -16.95 3.11 -0.48
CA TRP A 143 -16.80 3.24 0.98
C TRP A 143 -15.88 4.39 1.38
N LEU A 144 -14.81 4.65 0.64
CA LEU A 144 -13.98 5.84 0.83
C LEU A 144 -14.81 7.13 0.70
N ASN A 145 -15.67 7.22 -0.31
CA ASN A 145 -16.51 8.40 -0.50
C ASN A 145 -17.57 8.55 0.60
N SER A 146 -18.15 7.45 1.07
CA SER A 146 -19.07 7.46 2.22
C SER A 146 -18.37 7.98 3.48
N LEU A 147 -17.24 7.38 3.86
CA LEU A 147 -16.50 7.78 5.06
C LEU A 147 -15.95 9.21 4.94
N HIS A 148 -15.48 9.61 3.75
CA HIS A 148 -15.05 10.99 3.51
C HIS A 148 -16.18 11.99 3.75
N SER A 149 -17.40 11.66 3.31
CA SER A 149 -18.56 12.54 3.49
C SER A 149 -18.94 12.71 4.96
N GLU A 150 -18.81 11.65 5.76
CA GLU A 150 -19.00 11.70 7.21
C GLU A 150 -17.91 12.55 7.88
N LEU A 151 -16.64 12.30 7.56
CA LEU A 151 -15.51 13.07 8.10
C LEU A 151 -15.59 14.57 7.75
N ASP A 152 -15.94 14.90 6.50
CA ASP A 152 -16.00 16.29 6.04
C ASP A 152 -17.13 17.08 6.70
N ALA A 153 -18.20 16.41 7.15
CA ALA A 153 -19.28 17.06 7.89
C ALA A 153 -18.82 17.61 9.26
N TYR A 154 -17.68 17.14 9.77
CA TYR A 154 -17.12 17.52 11.07
C TYR A 154 -15.70 18.10 10.98
N ALA A 155 -15.21 18.43 9.78
CA ALA A 155 -13.85 18.92 9.57
C ALA A 155 -13.48 20.21 10.34
N ASP A 156 -14.49 21.03 10.67
CA ASP A 156 -14.32 22.29 11.42
C ASP A 156 -14.64 22.15 12.92
N VAL A 157 -14.99 20.94 13.39
CA VAL A 157 -15.29 20.70 14.81
C VAL A 157 -13.99 20.49 15.58
N THR A 158 -13.83 21.23 16.67
CA THR A 158 -12.61 21.24 17.48
C THR A 158 -12.67 20.31 18.70
N ASP A 159 -13.84 19.77 19.00
CA ASP A 159 -14.11 18.83 20.09
C ASP A 159 -14.57 17.51 19.47
N THR A 160 -13.64 16.78 18.86
CA THR A 160 -13.89 15.49 18.21
C THR A 160 -13.44 14.35 19.11
N THR A 161 -14.13 13.21 19.02
CA THR A 161 -13.78 12.02 19.82
C THR A 161 -12.50 11.34 19.31
N GLY A 162 -12.02 10.33 20.06
CA GLY A 162 -11.01 9.42 19.55
C GLY A 162 -11.48 8.62 18.32
N ASP A 163 -12.78 8.31 18.25
CA ASP A 163 -13.37 7.52 17.19
C ASP A 163 -13.38 8.28 15.86
N PHE A 164 -13.58 9.60 15.88
CA PHE A 164 -13.37 10.46 14.71
C PHE A 164 -11.95 10.31 14.15
N TRP A 165 -10.93 10.34 15.01
CA TRP A 165 -9.53 10.24 14.57
C TRP A 165 -9.16 8.85 14.09
N TYR A 166 -9.72 7.79 14.68
CA TYR A 166 -9.56 6.42 14.19
C TYR A 166 -10.20 6.23 12.81
N ALA A 167 -11.42 6.74 12.62
CA ALA A 167 -12.11 6.72 11.35
C ALA A 167 -11.33 7.52 10.29
N ARG A 168 -10.83 8.71 10.66
CA ARG A 168 -9.98 9.55 9.80
C ARG A 168 -8.69 8.84 9.41
N PHE A 169 -8.05 8.17 10.36
CA PHE A 169 -6.85 7.40 10.11
C PHE A 169 -7.10 6.25 9.15
N ASN A 170 -8.15 5.46 9.34
CA ASN A 170 -8.49 4.36 8.44
C ASN A 170 -8.83 4.85 7.02
N TYR A 171 -9.54 5.96 6.90
CA TYR A 171 -9.78 6.62 5.61
C TYR A 171 -8.45 6.95 4.92
N ASP A 172 -7.56 7.70 5.59
CA ASP A 172 -6.31 8.14 4.98
C ASP A 172 -5.33 6.97 4.76
N PHE A 173 -5.34 5.94 5.61
CA PHE A 173 -4.62 4.70 5.42
C PHE A 173 -5.05 4.04 4.10
N VAL A 174 -6.33 3.70 3.93
CA VAL A 174 -6.79 3.01 2.72
C VAL A 174 -6.64 3.88 1.46
N LYS A 175 -6.85 5.20 1.57
CA LYS A 175 -6.67 6.14 0.48
C LYS A 175 -5.21 6.26 0.04
N ASN A 176 -4.29 6.41 0.99
CA ASN A 176 -2.88 6.66 0.69
C ASN A 176 -2.11 5.39 0.32
N ASP A 177 -2.67 4.20 0.57
CA ASP A 177 -2.24 2.96 -0.08
C ASP A 177 -2.23 3.11 -1.61
N GLY A 178 -3.25 3.77 -2.17
CA GLY A 178 -3.38 4.06 -3.58
C GLY A 178 -3.77 2.88 -4.48
N SER A 179 -3.71 1.63 -3.99
CA SER A 179 -4.06 0.43 -4.78
C SER A 179 -5.57 0.24 -4.96
N LYS A 180 -6.38 1.00 -4.21
CA LYS A 180 -7.84 0.84 -4.12
C LYS A 180 -8.24 -0.59 -3.72
N GLY A 181 -7.49 -1.16 -2.76
CA GLY A 181 -7.74 -2.49 -2.20
C GLY A 181 -7.11 -3.66 -2.94
N ILE A 182 -6.31 -3.44 -3.99
CA ILE A 182 -5.60 -4.55 -4.65
C ILE A 182 -4.58 -5.18 -3.72
N HIS A 183 -3.85 -4.39 -2.93
CA HIS A 183 -2.90 -4.94 -1.96
C HIS A 183 -3.59 -5.87 -0.96
N ASN A 184 -4.73 -5.45 -0.41
CA ASN A 184 -5.48 -6.28 0.53
C ASN A 184 -6.97 -5.91 0.62
N TYR A 185 -7.79 -6.44 -0.30
CA TYR A 185 -9.20 -6.05 -0.40
C TYR A 185 -10.00 -6.33 0.87
N LYS A 186 -9.83 -7.52 1.48
CA LYS A 186 -10.57 -7.90 2.69
C LYS A 186 -10.24 -6.95 3.85
N TYR A 187 -8.97 -6.64 4.03
CA TYR A 187 -8.52 -5.74 5.09
C TYR A 187 -9.02 -4.31 4.86
N ALA A 188 -8.79 -3.74 3.67
CA ALA A 188 -9.24 -2.39 3.32
C ALA A 188 -10.76 -2.25 3.44
N LYS A 189 -11.52 -3.25 2.98
CA LYS A 189 -12.97 -3.30 3.16
C LYS A 189 -13.35 -3.23 4.63
N LYS A 190 -12.74 -4.07 5.47
CA LYS A 190 -13.11 -4.17 6.89
C LYS A 190 -12.77 -2.88 7.65
N LEU A 191 -11.60 -2.28 7.39
CA LEU A 191 -11.22 -0.99 7.97
C LEU A 191 -12.24 0.11 7.65
N LEU A 192 -12.68 0.20 6.39
CA LEU A 192 -13.64 1.24 5.98
C LEU A 192 -15.04 0.98 6.51
N LEU A 193 -15.52 -0.27 6.50
CA LEU A 193 -16.86 -0.58 6.98
C LEU A 193 -16.99 -0.36 8.48
N ASP A 194 -16.00 -0.76 9.27
CA ASP A 194 -16.02 -0.56 10.72
C ASP A 194 -15.88 0.92 11.07
N ALA A 195 -15.01 1.64 10.37
CA ALA A 195 -14.89 3.09 10.54
C ALA A 195 -16.17 3.86 10.22
N ILE A 196 -17.02 3.35 9.32
CA ILE A 196 -18.35 3.92 9.02
C ILE A 196 -19.38 3.49 10.08
N GLU A 197 -19.35 2.23 10.50
CA GLU A 197 -20.31 1.68 11.48
C GLU A 197 -20.12 2.30 12.87
N ASP A 198 -18.87 2.45 13.30
CA ASP A 198 -18.47 2.98 14.62
C ASP A 198 -18.15 4.49 14.57
N PHE A 199 -18.57 5.21 13.52
CA PHE A 199 -18.31 6.64 13.40
C PHE A 199 -19.06 7.44 14.47
N GLU A 200 -18.34 7.91 15.48
CA GLU A 200 -18.82 8.89 16.46
C GLU A 200 -18.02 10.20 16.33
N PRO A 201 -18.63 11.30 15.83
CA PRO A 201 -17.94 12.56 15.59
C PRO A 201 -17.47 13.27 16.88
#